data_AF-A0A6V7XTX4-F1
#
_entry.id   AF-A0A6V7XTX4-F1
#
_cell.length_a   1.000
_cell.length_b   1.000
_cell.length_c   1.000
_cell.angle_alpha   90.00
_cell.angle_beta   90.00
_cell.angle_gamma   90.00
#
_symmetry.space_group_name_H-M   'P 1'
#
loop_
_entity.id
_entity.type
_entity.pdbx_description
1 polymer ?
#
loop_
_entity_poly.entity_id
_entity_poly.type
_entity_poly.pdbx_seq_one_letter_code
_entity_poly.pdbx_strand_id
1 'polypeptide(L)'
;MADRHIIAKHGIRDKAEQSGMIASFMAKFSSTAFGNACHIHNVETGKNAFYDQNDEYGMSTLARNWIAGLLKYVPEAAYFFAPYINSYKRLQPHTFAPTKCCWAIDNRTSAFRLCNSKSAGINVELRIGGADLNPYLAFSAIIAAGISGIEEKLELPSPASGNLYNDKELPEFPNSLQKATHLLRESKMLNKTFGNSKIIRLQFNLN
;
A
#
# COMPACT_ATOMS: atom_id res chain seq x y z
N MET A 1 1.02 -13.91 -7.67
CA MET A 1 0.32 -13.55 -6.41
C MET A 1 -1.04 -12.89 -6.66
N ALA A 2 -1.20 -12.05 -7.71
CA ALA A 2 -2.48 -11.36 -7.95
C ALA A 2 -3.62 -12.32 -8.31
N ASP A 3 -3.38 -13.33 -9.17
CA ASP A 3 -4.38 -14.37 -9.47
C ASP A 3 -4.79 -15.13 -8.21
N ARG A 4 -3.81 -15.48 -7.37
CA ARG A 4 -4.06 -16.16 -6.08
C ARG A 4 -4.97 -15.33 -5.17
N HIS A 5 -4.81 -14.00 -5.14
CA HIS A 5 -5.70 -13.12 -4.37
C HIS A 5 -7.14 -13.16 -4.90
N ILE A 6 -7.33 -13.09 -6.22
CA ILE A 6 -8.67 -13.16 -6.84
C ILE A 6 -9.31 -14.53 -6.60
N ILE A 7 -8.56 -15.61 -6.84
CA ILE A 7 -9.02 -16.99 -6.64
C ILE A 7 -9.38 -17.22 -5.17
N ALA A 8 -8.57 -16.74 -4.22
CA ALA A 8 -8.87 -16.86 -2.80
C ALA A 8 -10.18 -16.14 -2.43
N LYS A 9 -10.39 -14.91 -2.91
CA LYS A 9 -11.65 -14.18 -2.68
C LYS A 9 -12.85 -14.90 -3.28
N HIS A 10 -12.70 -15.49 -4.45
CA HIS A 10 -13.74 -16.28 -5.08
C HIS A 10 -14.08 -17.52 -4.25
N GLY A 11 -13.09 -18.34 -3.90
CA GLY A 11 -13.30 -19.54 -3.08
C GLY A 11 -13.91 -19.22 -1.69
N ILE A 12 -13.55 -18.09 -1.09
CA ILE A 12 -14.17 -17.63 0.18
C ILE A 12 -15.65 -17.29 -0.03
N ARG A 13 -16.01 -16.61 -1.13
CA ARG A 13 -17.42 -16.30 -1.45
C ARG A 13 -18.22 -17.57 -1.69
N ASP A 14 -17.70 -18.48 -2.50
CA ASP A 14 -18.38 -19.73 -2.84
C ASP A 14 -18.62 -20.57 -1.58
N LYS A 15 -17.62 -20.65 -0.68
CA LYS A 15 -17.77 -21.38 0.58
C LYS A 15 -18.77 -20.73 1.53
N ALA A 16 -18.79 -19.39 1.60
CA ALA A 16 -19.76 -18.66 2.40
C ALA A 16 -21.19 -18.91 1.88
N GLU A 17 -21.39 -18.86 0.56
CA GLU A 17 -22.69 -19.11 -0.09
C GLU A 17 -23.20 -20.52 0.19
N GLN A 18 -22.35 -21.54 0.04
CA GLN A 18 -22.66 -22.93 0.41
C GLN A 18 -23.07 -23.10 1.89
N SER A 19 -22.72 -22.12 2.74
CA SER A 19 -23.03 -22.12 4.16
C SER A 19 -24.16 -21.14 4.52
N GLY A 20 -24.91 -20.62 3.53
CA GLY A 20 -26.00 -19.67 3.75
C GLY A 20 -25.56 -18.27 4.19
N MET A 21 -24.30 -17.90 3.92
CA MET A 21 -23.70 -16.62 4.32
C MET A 21 -23.23 -15.81 3.10
N ILE A 22 -22.97 -14.51 3.31
CA ILE A 22 -22.38 -13.62 2.29
C ILE A 22 -21.03 -13.11 2.80
N ALA A 23 -19.94 -13.48 2.12
CA ALA A 23 -18.62 -12.92 2.40
C ALA A 23 -18.44 -11.56 1.68
N SER A 24 -18.17 -10.51 2.46
CA SER A 24 -17.90 -9.17 1.94
C SER A 24 -16.44 -8.78 2.09
N PHE A 25 -15.85 -8.26 1.02
CA PHE A 25 -14.50 -7.69 1.00
C PHE A 25 -14.51 -6.16 0.94
N MET A 26 -15.67 -5.56 1.23
CA MET A 26 -15.82 -4.12 1.35
C MET A 26 -14.88 -3.58 2.44
N ALA A 27 -14.08 -2.55 2.14
CA ALA A 27 -13.06 -2.03 3.07
C ALA A 27 -13.60 -1.63 4.45
N LYS A 28 -14.79 -1.02 4.52
CA LYS A 28 -15.49 -0.73 5.76
C LYS A 28 -16.94 -1.17 5.61
N PHE A 29 -17.29 -2.34 6.16
CA PHE A 29 -18.64 -2.88 6.06
C PHE A 29 -19.58 -2.31 7.12
N SER A 30 -19.07 -2.14 8.35
CA SER A 30 -19.82 -1.58 9.48
C SER A 30 -19.10 -0.34 9.99
N SER A 31 -19.82 0.66 10.50
CA SER A 31 -19.24 1.85 11.15
C SER A 31 -18.54 1.50 12.46
N THR A 32 -18.98 0.46 13.17
CA THR A 32 -18.48 0.08 14.50
C THR A 32 -17.41 -1.03 14.48
N ALA A 33 -17.32 -1.81 13.41
CA ALA A 33 -16.32 -2.88 13.28
C ALA A 33 -15.01 -2.40 12.64
N PHE A 34 -13.92 -3.15 12.80
CA PHE A 34 -12.69 -2.92 12.04
C PHE A 34 -12.91 -3.12 10.53
N GLY A 35 -12.07 -2.49 9.72
CA GLY A 35 -12.14 -2.60 8.26
C GLY A 35 -11.44 -3.85 7.71
N ASN A 36 -11.83 -4.25 6.50
CA ASN A 36 -11.17 -5.29 5.73
C ASN A 36 -9.96 -4.71 4.99
N ALA A 37 -8.77 -5.27 5.23
CA ALA A 37 -7.53 -4.81 4.63
C ALA A 37 -6.92 -5.87 3.68
N CYS A 38 -6.05 -5.41 2.80
CA CYS A 38 -5.16 -6.24 2.01
C CYS A 38 -3.74 -5.68 2.17
N HIS A 39 -3.02 -6.19 3.17
CA HIS A 39 -1.61 -5.81 3.34
C HIS A 39 -0.75 -6.53 2.31
N ILE A 40 0.23 -5.81 1.77
CA ILE A 40 1.07 -6.31 0.68
C ILE A 40 2.51 -6.34 1.17
N HIS A 41 3.07 -7.54 1.31
CA HIS A 41 4.45 -7.75 1.69
C HIS A 41 5.33 -7.77 0.44
N ASN A 42 6.34 -6.92 0.43
CA ASN A 42 7.33 -6.81 -0.63
C ASN A 42 8.50 -7.69 -0.21
N VAL A 43 8.56 -8.90 -0.76
CA VAL A 43 9.63 -9.86 -0.50
C VAL A 43 10.27 -10.26 -1.82
N GLU A 44 11.57 -10.43 -1.80
CA GLU A 44 12.30 -11.00 -2.93
C GLU A 44 12.36 -12.52 -2.81
N THR A 45 12.29 -13.19 -3.96
CA THR A 45 12.40 -14.66 -4.04
C THR A 45 13.84 -15.05 -4.29
N GLY A 46 14.38 -15.97 -3.48
CA GLY A 46 15.78 -16.39 -3.55
C GLY A 46 16.60 -15.78 -2.41
N LYS A 47 17.79 -15.24 -2.71
CA LYS A 47 18.55 -14.47 -1.73
C LYS A 47 17.94 -13.08 -1.63
N ASN A 48 17.34 -12.78 -0.49
CA ASN A 48 16.66 -11.51 -0.25
C ASN A 48 17.64 -10.32 -0.33
N ALA A 49 17.60 -9.55 -1.42
CA ALA A 49 18.45 -8.39 -1.63
C ALA A 49 18.02 -7.18 -0.79
N PHE A 50 16.92 -7.27 -0.03
CA PHE A 50 16.63 -6.26 0.98
C PHE A 50 17.52 -6.39 2.22
N TYR A 51 18.14 -7.55 2.44
CA TYR A 51 18.91 -7.80 3.65
C TYR A 51 20.37 -7.35 3.51
N ASP A 52 20.83 -6.55 4.47
CA ASP A 52 22.24 -6.27 4.73
C ASP A 52 22.52 -6.45 6.23
N GLN A 53 23.38 -7.41 6.57
CA GLN A 53 23.70 -7.72 7.96
C GLN A 53 24.47 -6.60 8.69
N ASN A 54 25.07 -5.67 7.95
CA ASN A 54 25.89 -4.60 8.50
C ASN A 54 25.12 -3.27 8.68
N ASP A 55 23.90 -3.15 8.13
CA ASP A 55 23.05 -1.96 8.29
C ASP A 55 22.31 -1.97 9.64
N GLU A 56 22.08 -0.77 10.20
CA GLU A 56 21.42 -0.56 11.49
C GLU A 56 20.06 -1.26 11.61
N TYR A 57 19.30 -1.35 10.51
CA TYR A 57 17.97 -1.95 10.46
C TYR A 57 17.94 -3.26 9.66
N GLY A 58 19.10 -3.75 9.23
CA GLY A 58 19.21 -4.91 8.35
C GLY A 58 18.86 -4.61 6.89
N MET A 59 18.83 -3.35 6.47
CA MET A 59 18.39 -2.93 5.14
C MET A 59 19.58 -2.66 4.20
N SER A 60 19.57 -3.29 3.03
CA SER A 60 20.47 -2.90 1.95
C SER A 60 20.15 -1.50 1.42
N THR A 61 21.08 -0.92 0.66
CA THR A 61 20.84 0.32 -0.11
C THR A 61 19.62 0.17 -1.02
N LEU A 62 19.44 -0.99 -1.63
CA LEU A 62 18.30 -1.28 -2.50
C LEU A 62 16.97 -1.21 -1.73
N ALA A 63 16.89 -1.82 -0.53
CA ALA A 63 15.70 -1.72 0.31
C ALA A 63 15.41 -0.27 0.71
N ARG A 64 16.44 0.49 1.07
CA ARG A 64 16.30 1.90 1.44
C ARG A 64 15.72 2.72 0.30
N ASN A 65 16.31 2.62 -0.90
CA ASN A 65 15.81 3.33 -2.07
C ASN A 65 14.41 2.88 -2.47
N TRP A 66 14.11 1.58 -2.38
CA TRP A 66 12.77 1.04 -2.63
C TRP A 66 11.73 1.67 -1.72
N ILE A 67 11.95 1.67 -0.40
CA ILE A 67 11.02 2.24 0.57
C ILE A 67 10.89 3.76 0.37
N ALA A 68 11.98 4.46 0.03
CA ALA A 68 11.95 5.89 -0.28
C ALA A 68 11.07 6.18 -1.52
N GLY A 69 11.17 5.34 -2.57
CA GLY A 69 10.28 5.39 -3.73
C GLY A 69 8.82 5.15 -3.37
N LEU A 70 8.55 4.18 -2.49
CA LEU A 70 7.21 3.93 -1.98
C LEU A 70 6.65 5.16 -1.24
N LEU A 71 7.42 5.77 -0.33
CA LEU A 71 6.99 6.96 0.42
C LEU A 71 6.64 8.13 -0.50
N LYS A 72 7.44 8.34 -1.54
CA LYS A 72 7.24 9.42 -2.52
C LYS A 72 6.02 9.18 -3.40
N TYR A 73 5.88 7.98 -3.96
CA TYR A 73 4.99 7.77 -5.10
C TYR A 73 3.71 6.98 -4.79
N VAL A 74 3.64 6.20 -3.71
CA VAL A 74 2.39 5.51 -3.32
C VAL A 74 1.23 6.47 -3.03
N PRO A 75 1.43 7.68 -2.45
CA PRO A 75 0.36 8.68 -2.35
C PRO A 75 -0.26 9.06 -3.70
N GLU A 76 0.56 9.18 -4.76
CA GLU A 76 0.07 9.47 -6.11
C GLU A 76 -0.76 8.32 -6.67
N ALA A 77 -0.44 7.09 -6.27
CA ALA A 77 -1.13 5.87 -6.69
C ALA A 77 -2.24 5.44 -5.72
N ALA A 78 -2.68 6.31 -4.80
CA ALA A 78 -3.65 6.00 -3.76
C ALA A 78 -4.95 5.37 -4.29
N TYR A 79 -5.39 5.76 -5.48
CA TYR A 79 -6.56 5.20 -6.16
C TYR A 79 -6.48 3.67 -6.30
N PHE A 80 -5.30 3.11 -6.55
CA PHE A 80 -5.16 1.65 -6.72
C PHE A 80 -5.22 0.88 -5.39
N PHE A 81 -5.04 1.56 -4.25
CA PHE A 81 -5.10 0.95 -2.91
C PHE A 81 -6.43 1.21 -2.20
N ALA A 82 -7.10 2.31 -2.54
CA ALA A 82 -8.38 2.75 -1.99
C ALA A 82 -9.32 3.25 -3.13
N PRO A 83 -9.82 2.35 -3.99
CA PRO A 83 -10.50 2.73 -5.24
C PRO A 83 -11.93 3.26 -5.06
N TYR A 84 -12.52 3.12 -3.87
CA TYR A 84 -13.91 3.51 -3.60
C TYR A 84 -14.01 4.57 -2.51
N ILE A 85 -15.10 5.34 -2.50
CA ILE A 85 -15.42 6.26 -1.38
C ILE A 85 -15.40 5.51 -0.04
N ASN A 86 -15.91 4.27 -0.04
CA ASN A 86 -15.94 3.45 1.16
C ASN A 86 -14.55 3.02 1.65
N SER A 87 -13.54 2.93 0.77
CA SER A 87 -12.17 2.60 1.15
C SER A 87 -11.60 3.60 2.15
N TYR A 88 -11.95 4.88 2.02
CA TYR A 88 -11.51 5.96 2.91
C TYR A 88 -12.23 5.98 4.27
N LYS A 89 -13.35 5.27 4.41
CA LYS A 89 -14.02 5.07 5.71
C LYS A 89 -13.26 4.08 6.61
N ARG A 90 -12.37 3.27 6.02
CA ARG A 90 -11.40 2.44 6.74
C ARG A 90 -10.17 3.25 7.17
N LEU A 91 -9.72 4.22 6.36
CA LEU A 91 -8.52 5.03 6.63
C LEU A 91 -8.83 6.13 7.65
N GLN A 92 -9.04 5.74 8.91
CA GLN A 92 -9.34 6.64 10.02
C GLN A 92 -8.39 6.38 11.19
N PRO A 93 -8.05 7.40 11.99
CA PRO A 93 -7.26 7.21 13.20
C PRO A 93 -7.88 6.14 14.12
N HIS A 94 -7.05 5.41 14.86
CA HIS A 94 -7.48 4.40 15.84
C HIS A 94 -8.20 3.16 15.26
N THR A 95 -8.14 2.93 13.96
CA THR A 95 -8.73 1.74 13.30
C THR A 95 -7.71 0.68 12.90
N PHE A 96 -6.44 0.84 13.30
CA PHE A 96 -5.27 0.07 12.83
C PHE A 96 -4.95 0.21 11.33
N ALA A 97 -5.73 1.00 10.59
CA ALA A 97 -5.38 1.45 9.26
C ALA A 97 -4.46 2.68 9.34
N PRO A 98 -3.45 2.80 8.47
CA PRO A 98 -2.56 3.96 8.46
C PRO A 98 -3.27 5.18 7.85
N THR A 99 -3.08 6.35 8.46
CA THR A 99 -3.50 7.65 7.91
C THR A 99 -2.32 8.48 7.44
N LYS A 100 -1.11 8.16 7.89
CA LYS A 100 0.13 8.85 7.56
C LYS A 100 0.96 8.09 6.54
N CYS A 101 1.59 8.80 5.61
CA CYS A 101 2.57 8.26 4.67
C CYS A 101 3.96 8.29 5.30
N CYS A 102 4.29 7.27 6.08
CA CYS A 102 5.58 7.12 6.75
C CYS A 102 5.95 5.64 6.85
N TRP A 103 7.21 5.38 7.16
CA TRP A 103 7.70 4.05 7.46
C TRP A 103 8.17 3.95 8.91
N ALA A 104 8.08 2.75 9.47
CA ALA A 104 8.52 2.51 10.84
C ALA A 104 8.84 1.02 11.06
N ILE A 105 9.69 0.76 12.06
CA ILE A 105 10.11 -0.60 12.42
C ILE A 105 9.01 -1.25 13.24
N ASP A 106 8.49 -2.37 12.74
CA ASP A 106 7.44 -3.18 13.37
C ASP A 106 6.17 -2.41 13.84
N ASN A 107 5.92 -1.20 13.33
CA ASN A 107 4.84 -0.36 13.81
C ASN A 107 3.59 -0.46 12.91
N ARG A 108 2.51 -0.98 13.48
CA ARG A 108 1.23 -1.23 12.78
C ARG A 108 0.43 0.03 12.43
N THR A 109 0.83 1.19 12.93
CA THR A 109 0.19 2.49 12.60
C THR A 109 0.82 3.18 11.39
N SER A 110 1.97 2.67 10.89
CA SER A 110 2.66 3.19 9.71
C SER A 110 2.05 2.70 8.40
N ALA A 111 2.21 3.48 7.32
CA ALA A 111 1.85 3.02 5.98
C ALA A 111 2.76 1.87 5.51
N PHE A 112 4.05 1.97 5.84
CA PHE A 112 5.09 1.01 5.46
C PHE A 112 5.77 0.46 6.70
N ARG A 113 5.41 -0.76 7.09
CA ARG A 113 6.01 -1.42 8.25
C ARG A 113 7.20 -2.26 7.80
N LEU A 114 8.38 -1.97 8.34
CA LEU A 114 9.54 -2.83 8.18
C LEU A 114 9.37 -4.06 9.09
N CYS A 115 9.20 -5.23 8.50
CA CYS A 115 9.04 -6.49 9.19
C CYS A 115 10.37 -7.26 9.25
N ASN A 116 10.58 -8.01 10.33
CA ASN A 116 11.74 -8.90 10.51
C ASN A 116 13.08 -8.18 10.32
N SER A 117 13.19 -6.93 10.81
CA SER A 117 14.43 -6.15 10.79
C SER A 117 15.61 -6.95 11.35
N LYS A 118 16.80 -6.74 10.77
CA LYS A 118 18.05 -7.46 11.11
C LYS A 118 18.04 -8.98 10.83
N SER A 119 17.08 -9.49 10.06
CA SER A 119 17.04 -10.90 9.65
C SER A 119 16.96 -11.05 8.12
N ALA A 120 17.37 -12.22 7.61
CA ALA A 120 17.23 -12.57 6.20
C ALA A 120 15.76 -12.56 5.71
N GLY A 121 14.78 -12.63 6.62
CA GLY A 121 13.35 -12.53 6.32
C GLY A 121 12.80 -11.10 6.25
N ILE A 122 13.67 -10.08 6.21
CA ILE A 122 13.30 -8.67 6.15
C ILE A 122 12.41 -8.39 4.95
N ASN A 123 11.33 -7.64 5.16
CA ASN A 123 10.41 -7.21 4.11
C ASN A 123 9.70 -5.93 4.52
N VAL A 124 9.14 -5.22 3.54
CA VAL A 124 8.27 -4.07 3.80
C VAL A 124 6.81 -4.41 3.53
N GLU A 125 5.98 -4.24 4.56
CA GLU A 125 4.53 -4.41 4.54
C GLU A 125 3.86 -3.06 4.20
N LEU A 126 3.21 -2.96 3.05
CA LEU A 126 2.29 -1.85 2.73
C LEU A 126 0.92 -2.14 3.36
N ARG A 127 0.47 -1.25 4.25
CA ARG A 127 -0.73 -1.46 5.09
C ARG A 127 -1.97 -0.66 4.64
N ILE A 128 -1.81 0.21 3.64
CA ILE A 128 -2.86 1.12 3.14
C ILE A 128 -3.99 0.37 2.42
N GLY A 129 -3.69 -0.69 1.66
CA GLY A 129 -4.65 -1.37 0.79
C GLY A 129 -5.90 -1.89 1.50
N GLY A 130 -7.08 -1.58 0.96
CA GLY A 130 -8.34 -2.22 1.36
C GLY A 130 -8.51 -3.58 0.69
N ALA A 131 -9.32 -4.48 1.25
CA ALA A 131 -9.62 -5.78 0.61
C ALA A 131 -10.43 -5.64 -0.71
N ASP A 132 -10.89 -4.43 -1.02
CA ASP A 132 -11.63 -4.02 -2.21
C ASP A 132 -10.71 -3.56 -3.37
N LEU A 133 -9.39 -3.57 -3.18
CA LEU A 133 -8.44 -3.22 -4.23
C LEU A 133 -8.44 -4.20 -5.41
N ASN A 134 -7.96 -3.71 -6.56
CA ASN A 134 -7.55 -4.57 -7.68
C ASN A 134 -6.07 -4.96 -7.48
N PRO A 135 -5.74 -6.24 -7.24
CA PRO A 135 -4.38 -6.65 -6.88
C PRO A 135 -3.37 -6.43 -8.01
N TYR A 136 -3.79 -6.50 -9.29
CA TYR A 136 -2.90 -6.28 -10.42
C TYR A 136 -2.44 -4.83 -10.48
N LEU A 137 -3.37 -3.88 -10.31
CA LEU A 137 -3.06 -2.45 -10.32
C LEU A 137 -2.27 -2.05 -9.08
N ALA A 138 -2.64 -2.57 -7.90
CA ALA A 138 -1.92 -2.30 -6.66
C ALA A 138 -0.47 -2.80 -6.74
N PHE A 139 -0.23 -4.03 -7.21
CA PHE A 139 1.13 -4.57 -7.33
C PHE A 139 1.94 -3.83 -8.38
N SER A 140 1.33 -3.48 -9.53
CA SER A 140 2.02 -2.70 -10.57
C SER A 140 2.45 -1.33 -10.03
N ALA A 141 1.60 -0.66 -9.26
CA ALA A 141 1.92 0.64 -8.66
C ALA A 141 3.03 0.56 -7.61
N ILE A 142 3.00 -0.47 -6.75
CA ILE A 142 4.07 -0.72 -5.77
C ILE A 142 5.41 -0.95 -6.47
N ILE A 143 5.43 -1.81 -7.49
CA ILE A 143 6.65 -2.15 -8.23
C ILE A 143 7.19 -0.90 -8.93
N ALA A 144 6.32 -0.13 -9.59
CA ALA A 144 6.73 1.10 -10.28
C ALA A 144 7.29 2.16 -9.32
N ALA A 145 6.64 2.36 -8.17
CA ALA A 145 7.12 3.28 -7.13
C ALA A 145 8.47 2.84 -6.54
N GLY A 146 8.60 1.55 -6.22
CA GLY A 146 9.83 0.98 -5.68
C GLY A 146 11.01 1.06 -6.65
N ILE A 147 10.80 0.68 -7.93
CA ILE A 147 11.80 0.81 -8.99
C ILE A 147 12.19 2.28 -9.18
N SER A 148 11.22 3.20 -9.22
CA SER A 148 11.52 4.63 -9.38
C SER A 148 12.39 5.16 -8.24
N GLY A 149 12.17 4.68 -7.00
CA GLY A 149 13.04 4.99 -5.86
C GLY A 149 14.48 4.51 -6.04
N ILE A 150 14.66 3.29 -6.58
CA ILE A 150 15.98 2.72 -6.90
C ILE A 150 16.66 3.51 -8.02
N GLU A 151 15.96 3.79 -9.12
CA GLU A 151 16.49 4.52 -10.29
C GLU A 151 16.92 5.94 -9.92
N GLU A 152 16.12 6.64 -9.11
CA GLU A 152 16.41 8.00 -8.64
C GLU A 152 17.36 8.03 -7.43
N LYS A 153 17.74 6.87 -6.89
CA LYS A 153 18.57 6.72 -5.68
C LYS A 153 18.04 7.54 -4.50
N LEU A 154 16.72 7.51 -4.29
CA LEU A 154 16.08 8.32 -3.26
C LEU A 154 16.55 7.95 -1.85
N GLU A 155 16.87 8.96 -1.05
CA GLU A 155 17.26 8.77 0.34
C GLU A 155 16.05 8.44 1.22
N LEU A 156 16.17 7.37 2.01
CA LEU A 156 15.15 6.99 2.97
C LEU A 156 15.27 7.87 4.23
N PRO A 157 14.25 8.68 4.59
CA PRO A 157 14.27 9.42 5.85
C PRO A 157 14.32 8.47 7.05
N SER A 158 14.66 9.00 8.23
CA SER A 158 14.64 8.23 9.48
C SER A 158 13.27 7.59 9.74
N PRO A 159 13.23 6.41 10.39
CA PRO A 159 11.95 5.76 10.72
C PRO A 159 11.16 6.59 11.71
N ALA A 160 9.84 6.63 11.52
CA ALA A 160 8.95 7.21 12.52
C ALA A 160 8.81 6.26 13.73
N SER A 161 8.48 6.80 14.91
CA SER A 161 8.35 6.03 16.15
C SER A 161 7.14 6.47 16.98
N GLY A 162 6.71 5.63 17.93
CA GLY A 162 5.56 5.92 18.78
C GLY A 162 4.20 5.75 18.08
N ASN A 163 3.20 6.49 18.57
CA ASN A 163 1.84 6.48 18.00
C ASN A 163 1.73 7.51 16.87
N LEU A 164 1.79 7.02 15.63
CA LEU A 164 1.89 7.87 14.43
C LEU A 164 0.60 8.62 14.10
N TYR A 165 -0.54 8.24 14.69
CA TYR A 165 -1.81 8.94 14.48
C TYR A 165 -1.78 10.39 14.97
N ASN A 166 -1.01 10.67 16.03
CA ASN A 166 -0.98 11.98 16.68
C ASN A 166 0.15 12.87 16.18
N ASP A 167 1.02 12.35 15.31
CA ASP A 167 2.15 13.09 14.78
C ASP A 167 1.68 14.00 13.63
N LYS A 168 1.72 15.31 13.86
CA LYS A 168 1.26 16.32 12.89
C LYS A 168 2.31 16.64 11.83
N GLU A 169 3.57 16.31 12.07
CA GLU A 169 4.68 16.58 11.15
C GLU A 169 4.76 15.51 10.05
N LEU A 170 4.19 14.32 10.29
CA LEU A 170 4.17 13.26 9.29
C LEU A 170 3.21 13.58 8.13
N PRO A 171 3.64 13.35 6.87
CA PRO A 171 2.80 13.52 5.69
C PRO A 171 1.51 12.72 5.79
N GLU A 172 0.39 13.35 5.45
CA GLU A 172 -0.91 12.67 5.37
C GLU A 172 -0.99 11.80 4.12
N PHE A 173 -1.62 10.64 4.24
CA PHE A 173 -2.06 9.87 3.09
C PHE A 173 -3.35 10.49 2.52
N PRO A 174 -3.61 10.43 1.19
CA PRO A 174 -4.84 10.95 0.62
C PRO A 174 -6.09 10.39 1.33
N ASN A 175 -6.93 11.29 1.83
CA ASN A 175 -8.06 10.95 2.69
C ASN A 175 -9.42 10.94 1.97
N SER A 176 -9.43 11.09 0.64
CA SER A 176 -10.64 10.97 -0.16
C SER A 176 -10.33 10.47 -1.57
N LEU A 177 -11.34 9.87 -2.21
CA LEU A 177 -11.25 9.42 -3.60
C LEU A 177 -10.98 10.59 -4.55
N GLN A 178 -11.54 11.77 -4.25
CA GLN A 178 -11.31 12.98 -5.02
C GLN A 178 -9.83 13.40 -5.00
N LYS A 179 -9.19 13.41 -3.82
CA LYS A 179 -7.76 13.73 -3.72
C LYS A 179 -6.89 12.69 -4.41
N ALA A 180 -7.19 11.40 -4.23
CA ALA A 180 -6.44 10.33 -4.86
C ALA A 180 -6.54 10.36 -6.39
N THR A 181 -7.73 10.63 -6.94
CA THR A 181 -7.91 10.76 -8.40
C THR A 181 -7.26 12.01 -8.97
N HIS A 182 -7.20 13.11 -8.21
CA HIS A 182 -6.44 14.30 -8.58
C HIS A 182 -4.94 13.99 -8.67
N LEU A 183 -4.34 13.42 -7.61
CA LEU A 183 -2.93 13.06 -7.60
C LEU A 183 -2.56 12.03 -8.69
N LEU A 184 -3.43 11.05 -8.92
CA LEU A 184 -3.26 10.07 -10.00
C LEU A 184 -3.11 10.75 -11.37
N ARG A 185 -3.88 11.80 -11.65
CA ARG A 185 -3.84 12.53 -12.93
C ARG A 185 -2.57 13.35 -13.09
N GLU A 186 -2.04 13.88 -12.00
CA GLU A 186 -0.85 14.73 -12.01
C GLU A 186 0.46 13.92 -11.94
N SER A 187 0.38 12.63 -11.61
CA SER A 187 1.53 11.76 -11.44
C SER A 187 2.31 11.54 -12.73
N LYS A 188 3.52 12.11 -12.80
CA LYS A 188 4.47 11.85 -13.90
C LYS A 188 4.97 10.42 -13.88
N MET A 189 5.19 9.85 -12.69
CA MET A 189 5.66 8.47 -12.51
C MET A 189 4.64 7.48 -13.07
N LEU A 190 3.37 7.63 -12.70
CA LEU A 190 2.32 6.73 -13.16
C LEU A 190 2.05 6.90 -14.66
N ASN A 191 2.10 8.13 -15.17
CA ASN A 191 1.98 8.40 -16.61
C ASN A 191 3.10 7.72 -17.42
N LYS A 192 4.35 7.78 -16.95
CA LYS A 192 5.48 7.05 -17.56
C LYS A 192 5.28 5.53 -17.52
N THR A 193 4.74 5.01 -16.41
CA THR A 193 4.60 3.56 -16.16
C THR A 193 3.44 2.94 -16.93
N PHE A 194 2.24 3.51 -16.84
CA PHE A 194 1.01 2.93 -17.39
C PHE A 194 0.67 3.48 -18.79
N GLY A 195 1.31 4.58 -19.20
CA GLY A 195 1.01 5.31 -20.43
C GLY A 195 -0.21 6.22 -20.27
N ASN A 196 -0.11 7.44 -20.81
CA ASN A 196 -1.13 8.49 -20.69
C ASN A 196 -2.54 8.00 -21.05
N SER A 197 -2.71 7.21 -22.12
CA SER A 197 -4.03 6.76 -22.60
C SER A 197 -4.73 5.77 -21.66
N LYS A 198 -4.00 5.01 -20.82
CA LYS A 198 -4.58 4.02 -19.91
C LYS A 198 -5.07 4.64 -18.59
N ILE A 199 -4.36 5.63 -18.06
CA ILE A 199 -4.80 6.39 -16.87
C ILE A 199 -5.99 7.28 -17.25
N ILE A 200 -5.97 7.87 -18.44
CA ILE A 200 -7.10 8.65 -18.98
C ILE A 200 -8.35 7.77 -19.21
N ARG A 201 -8.22 6.48 -19.56
CA ARG A 201 -9.40 5.61 -19.72
C ARG A 201 -10.16 5.30 -18.42
N LEU A 202 -9.52 5.43 -17.24
CA LEU A 202 -10.24 5.40 -15.95
C LEU A 202 -11.17 6.63 -15.78
N GLN A 203 -11.08 7.65 -16.63
CA GLN A 203 -11.92 8.85 -16.59
C GLN A 203 -13.30 8.69 -17.25
N PHE A 204 -13.56 7.65 -18.06
CA PHE A 204 -14.68 7.68 -19.02
C PHE A 204 -16.03 7.09 -18.56
N ASN A 205 -16.28 6.90 -17.26
CA ASN A 205 -17.62 6.48 -16.77
C ASN A 205 -18.15 7.34 -15.60
N LEU A 206 -17.78 8.62 -15.56
CA LEU A 206 -18.36 9.59 -14.61
C LEU A 206 -18.67 10.89 -15.36
N ASN A 207 -19.62 10.82 -16.30
CA ASN A 207 -20.42 11.96 -16.76
C ASN A 207 -21.85 11.73 -16.33
#